data_AF-A0A235A7I7-F1
#
_entry.id   AF-A0A235A7I7-F1
#
_cell.length_a   1.000
_cell.length_b   1.000
_cell.length_c   1.000
_cell.angle_alpha   90.00
_cell.angle_beta   90.00
_cell.angle_gamma   90.00
#
_symmetry.space_group_name_H-M   'P 1'
#
loop_
_entity.id
_entity.type
_entity.pdbx_description
1 polymer ?
#
loop_
_entity_poly.entity_id
_entity_poly.type
_entity_poly.pdbx_seq_one_letter_code
_entity_poly.pdbx_strand_id
1 'polypeptide(L)'
;MEAVSTAPLPNASLPQAMRRFVAHAFRLRGRASRSEYWWWMAVGFAVAVVLLLVIPRMLSGRWPQLDLALHPFGWWGWRGLELFGPIAPTDPLSTLLGVYLWASAVWVALTVVPGFTVAVRRLHDSNLSGWWVLLNLLPVGGFVLLLLALRRSRPEGARFDGDAALRERAAGWLRAEVV
;
A
#
# COMPACT_ATOMS: atom_id res chain seq x y z
N MET A 1 -18.96 -18.08 -1.15
CA MET A 1 -17.66 -17.46 -0.85
C MET A 1 -17.61 -17.23 0.66
N GLU A 2 -16.67 -17.86 1.37
CA GLU A 2 -16.48 -17.65 2.81
C GLU A 2 -16.15 -16.17 3.06
N ALA A 3 -16.89 -15.52 3.97
CA ALA A 3 -16.69 -14.11 4.26
C ALA A 3 -15.27 -13.90 4.85
N VAL A 4 -14.47 -13.04 4.22
CA VAL A 4 -13.13 -12.73 4.73
C VAL A 4 -13.28 -11.90 6.01
N SER A 5 -12.98 -12.53 7.16
CA SER A 5 -13.11 -11.90 8.48
C SER A 5 -12.42 -10.53 8.53
N THR A 6 -13.01 -9.62 9.30
CA THR A 6 -12.50 -8.26 9.49
C THR A 6 -11.49 -8.13 10.61
N ALA A 7 -11.38 -9.14 11.48
CA ALA A 7 -10.40 -9.18 12.57
C ALA A 7 -8.96 -9.22 12.02
N PRO A 8 -7.98 -8.59 12.68
CA PRO A 8 -6.59 -8.64 12.24
C PRO A 8 -6.08 -10.09 12.30
N LEU A 9 -5.37 -10.54 11.27
CA LEU A 9 -4.76 -11.88 11.22
C LEU A 9 -3.23 -11.77 11.47
N PRO A 10 -2.74 -12.03 12.70
CA PRO A 10 -1.30 -12.11 12.95
C PRO A 10 -0.68 -13.26 12.15
N ASN A 11 0.57 -13.10 11.71
CA ASN A 11 1.34 -14.12 11.00
C ASN A 11 0.68 -14.59 9.68
N ALA A 12 -0.03 -13.69 9.00
CA ALA A 12 -0.62 -13.98 7.69
C ALA A 12 0.47 -14.39 6.67
N SER A 13 0.19 -15.41 5.87
CA SER A 13 1.00 -15.74 4.69
C SER A 13 0.73 -14.76 3.55
N LEU A 14 1.64 -14.67 2.58
CA LEU A 14 1.49 -13.76 1.44
C LEU A 14 0.15 -13.93 0.70
N PRO A 15 -0.31 -15.15 0.34
CA PRO A 15 -1.61 -15.32 -0.31
C PRO A 15 -2.78 -14.85 0.56
N GLN A 16 -2.72 -15.08 1.88
CA GLN A 16 -3.74 -14.63 2.81
C GLN A 16 -3.77 -13.09 2.90
N ALA A 17 -2.61 -12.46 2.99
CA ALA A 17 -2.48 -11.01 3.03
C ALA A 17 -3.04 -10.37 1.75
N MET A 18 -2.70 -10.90 0.57
CA MET A 18 -3.21 -10.38 -0.71
C MET A 18 -4.72 -10.58 -0.87
N ARG A 19 -5.26 -11.73 -0.47
CA ARG A 19 -6.72 -11.96 -0.48
C ARG A 19 -7.44 -10.94 0.40
N ARG A 20 -6.87 -10.64 1.58
CA ARG A 20 -7.44 -9.68 2.54
C ARG A 20 -7.28 -8.24 2.06
N PHE A 21 -6.17 -7.91 1.41
CA PHE A 21 -5.95 -6.60 0.78
C PHE A 21 -7.04 -6.29 -0.24
N VAL A 22 -7.29 -7.21 -1.18
CA VAL A 22 -8.33 -7.04 -2.21
C VAL A 22 -9.73 -7.03 -1.58
N ALA A 23 -10.02 -7.98 -0.68
CA ALA A 23 -11.34 -8.09 -0.04
C ALA A 23 -11.73 -6.84 0.75
N HIS A 24 -10.75 -6.07 1.22
CA HIS A 24 -10.96 -4.89 2.05
C HIS A 24 -10.45 -3.59 1.44
N ALA A 25 -10.20 -3.57 0.13
CA ALA A 25 -9.63 -2.44 -0.60
C ALA A 25 -10.35 -1.10 -0.36
N PHE A 26 -11.67 -1.12 -0.15
CA PHE A 26 -12.52 0.06 0.03
C PHE A 26 -13.10 0.20 1.45
N ARG A 27 -12.59 -0.55 2.43
CA ARG A 27 -13.09 -0.53 3.83
C ARG A 27 -12.10 0.16 4.76
N LEU A 28 -12.37 1.43 5.10
CA LEU A 28 -11.55 2.22 6.02
C LEU A 28 -11.70 1.82 7.49
N ARG A 29 -12.82 1.19 7.88
CA ARG A 29 -13.03 0.67 9.23
C ARG A 29 -12.35 -0.69 9.40
N GLY A 30 -11.96 -0.98 10.65
CA GLY A 30 -11.23 -2.20 11.02
C GLY A 30 -9.73 -2.00 11.12
N ARG A 31 -9.04 -3.13 11.34
CA ARG A 31 -7.61 -3.18 11.62
C ARG A 31 -6.87 -4.04 10.60
N ALA A 32 -5.62 -3.71 10.38
CA ALA A 32 -4.70 -4.54 9.61
C ALA A 32 -3.54 -4.95 10.50
N SER A 33 -3.24 -6.26 10.51
CA SER A 33 -2.11 -6.76 11.26
C SER A 33 -0.79 -6.30 10.63
N ARG A 34 0.30 -6.40 11.38
CA ARG A 34 1.65 -6.11 10.87
C ARG A 34 1.99 -6.94 9.64
N SER A 35 1.77 -8.26 9.69
CA SER A 35 2.07 -9.16 8.58
C SER A 35 1.24 -8.84 7.33
N GLU A 36 -0.04 -8.48 7.48
CA GLU A 36 -0.88 -8.08 6.34
C GLU A 36 -0.33 -6.82 5.65
N TYR A 37 0.02 -5.81 6.45
CA TYR A 37 0.57 -4.55 5.95
C TYR A 37 1.92 -4.76 5.26
N TRP A 38 2.85 -5.47 5.90
CA TRP A 38 4.20 -5.65 5.37
C TRP A 38 4.26 -6.53 4.13
N TRP A 39 3.38 -7.53 4.00
CA TRP A 39 3.28 -8.28 2.75
C TRP A 39 2.81 -7.41 1.59
N TRP A 40 1.83 -6.53 1.81
CA TRP A 40 1.42 -5.55 0.81
C TRP A 40 2.58 -4.62 0.42
N MET A 41 3.31 -4.08 1.42
CA MET A 41 4.47 -3.23 1.15
C MET A 41 5.58 -3.96 0.36
N ALA A 42 5.84 -5.23 0.68
CA ALA A 42 6.83 -6.03 -0.01
C ALA A 42 6.44 -6.31 -1.48
N VAL A 43 5.18 -6.68 -1.73
CA VAL A 43 4.66 -6.89 -3.09
C VAL A 43 4.68 -5.58 -3.88
N GLY A 44 4.21 -4.49 -3.27
CA GLY A 44 4.22 -3.17 -3.89
C GLY A 44 5.64 -2.71 -4.25
N PHE A 45 6.60 -2.93 -3.35
CA PHE A 45 8.02 -2.64 -3.60
C PHE A 45 8.59 -3.48 -4.74
N ALA A 46 8.34 -4.80 -4.75
CA ALA A 46 8.79 -5.68 -5.82
C ALA A 46 8.23 -5.26 -7.18
N VAL A 47 6.92 -4.95 -7.25
CA VAL A 47 6.30 -4.44 -8.47
C VAL A 47 6.88 -3.09 -8.88
N ALA A 48 7.12 -2.18 -7.92
CA ALA A 48 7.74 -0.89 -8.21
C ALA A 48 9.17 -1.05 -8.75
N VAL A 49 9.98 -1.98 -8.23
CA VAL A 49 11.31 -2.29 -8.78
C VAL A 49 11.19 -2.83 -10.22
N VAL A 50 10.27 -3.75 -10.47
CA VAL A 50 10.07 -4.29 -11.82
C VAL A 50 9.64 -3.20 -12.80
N LEU A 51 8.61 -2.43 -12.43
CA LEU A 51 8.12 -1.34 -13.26
C LEU A 51 9.22 -0.28 -13.43
N LEU A 52 9.70 0.33 -12.37
CA LEU A 52 10.54 1.52 -12.45
C LEU A 52 11.99 1.26 -12.81
N LEU A 53 12.53 0.06 -12.58
CA LEU A 53 13.95 -0.25 -12.83
C LEU A 53 14.15 -1.29 -13.92
N VAL A 54 13.51 -2.45 -13.80
CA VAL A 54 13.77 -3.60 -14.68
C VAL A 54 13.26 -3.33 -16.10
N ILE A 55 12.00 -2.93 -16.25
CA ILE A 55 11.40 -2.75 -17.58
C ILE A 55 12.08 -1.61 -18.37
N PRO A 56 12.30 -0.40 -17.83
CA PRO A 56 13.04 0.66 -18.50
C PRO A 56 14.45 0.22 -18.91
N ARG A 57 15.14 -0.53 -18.05
CA ARG A 57 16.46 -1.08 -18.34
C ARG A 57 16.45 -2.08 -19.50
N MET A 58 15.39 -2.89 -19.61
CA MET A 58 15.22 -3.84 -20.71
C MET A 58 14.83 -3.15 -22.03
N LEU A 59 13.94 -2.15 -21.98
CA LEU A 59 13.42 -1.46 -23.17
C LEU A 59 14.41 -0.45 -23.77
N SER A 60 15.11 0.32 -22.92
CA SER A 60 15.98 1.42 -23.37
C SER A 60 17.47 1.07 -23.33
N GLY A 61 17.85 -0.05 -22.71
CA GLY A 61 19.25 -0.42 -22.43
C GLY A 61 19.95 0.46 -21.41
N ARG A 62 19.30 1.53 -20.93
CA ARG A 62 19.84 2.52 -20.00
C ARG A 62 19.22 2.32 -18.62
N TRP A 63 20.01 2.54 -17.59
CA TRP A 63 19.43 2.67 -16.25
C TRP A 63 18.59 3.94 -16.19
N PRO A 64 17.37 3.88 -15.64
CA PRO A 64 16.60 5.08 -15.38
C PRO A 64 17.41 5.97 -14.45
N GLN A 65 17.51 7.25 -14.83
CA GLN A 65 18.16 8.25 -14.01
C GLN A 65 17.20 8.57 -12.86
N LEU A 66 17.28 7.80 -11.78
CA LEU A 66 16.63 8.15 -10.52
C LEU A 66 17.37 9.37 -9.96
N ASP A 67 16.88 10.56 -10.27
CA ASP A 67 17.39 11.80 -9.68
C ASP A 67 16.92 11.88 -8.22
N LEU A 68 17.49 11.01 -7.39
CA LEU A 68 17.20 10.88 -5.96
C LEU A 68 18.05 11.92 -5.23
N ALA A 69 17.69 13.19 -5.39
CA ALA A 69 18.34 14.24 -4.63
C ALA A 69 18.04 14.04 -3.13
N LEU A 70 18.98 13.46 -2.39
CA LEU A 70 18.96 13.31 -0.94
C LEU A 70 19.15 14.69 -0.30
N HIS A 71 18.10 15.51 -0.27
CA HIS A 71 18.06 16.69 0.59
C HIS A 71 17.44 16.30 1.95
N PRO A 72 18.01 16.73 3.09
CA PRO A 72 17.61 16.30 4.43
C PRO A 72 16.16 16.60 4.84
N PHE A 73 15.39 17.37 4.04
CA PHE A 73 13.99 17.70 4.32
C PHE A 73 13.03 17.50 3.12
N GLY A 74 13.50 16.95 2.00
CA GLY A 74 12.66 16.54 0.87
C GLY A 74 12.15 17.65 -0.06
N TRP A 75 11.78 17.18 -1.25
CA TRP A 75 11.34 17.84 -2.48
C TRP A 75 10.22 18.89 -2.32
N TRP A 76 10.53 20.17 -2.55
CA TRP A 76 9.55 21.24 -2.76
C TRP A 76 9.54 21.66 -4.23
N GLY A 77 8.66 21.02 -4.99
CA GLY A 77 8.35 21.39 -6.36
C GLY A 77 8.91 20.39 -7.36
N TRP A 78 8.00 19.78 -8.11
CA TRP A 78 8.12 19.35 -9.50
C TRP A 78 9.35 19.87 -10.28
N ARG A 79 10.57 19.43 -9.97
CA ARG A 79 11.77 19.69 -10.76
C ARG A 79 12.68 18.48 -10.76
N GLY A 80 12.52 17.64 -11.78
CA GLY A 80 13.46 16.56 -12.08
C GLY A 80 12.86 15.17 -12.25
N LEU A 81 11.54 14.98 -12.22
CA LEU A 81 10.97 13.73 -12.74
C LEU A 81 10.92 13.79 -14.28
N GLU A 82 12.08 13.78 -14.92
CA GLU A 82 12.17 13.38 -16.32
C GLU A 82 12.07 11.86 -16.38
N LEU A 83 10.84 11.37 -16.17
CA LEU A 83 10.51 9.96 -16.34
C LEU A 83 10.96 9.47 -17.73
N PHE A 84 10.88 10.37 -18.73
CA PHE A 84 11.44 10.23 -20.09
C PHE A 84 11.81 11.62 -20.62
N GLY A 85 13.04 11.80 -21.12
CA GLY A 85 13.40 12.99 -21.91
C GLY A 85 12.61 13.03 -23.23
N PRO A 86 12.68 14.14 -24.02
CA PRO A 86 11.91 14.27 -25.26
C PRO A 86 12.28 13.16 -26.24
N ILE A 87 11.36 12.21 -26.45
CA ILE A 87 11.51 11.20 -27.50
C ILE A 87 10.89 11.80 -28.74
N ALA A 88 11.69 11.90 -29.80
CA ALA A 88 11.19 12.28 -31.11
C ALA A 88 9.97 11.39 -31.45
N PRO A 89 8.79 11.95 -31.77
CA PRO A 89 7.52 11.20 -31.89
C PRO A 89 7.44 10.12 -33.00
N THR A 90 8.56 9.68 -33.58
CA THR A 90 8.58 8.85 -34.79
C THR A 90 9.29 7.50 -34.66
N ASP A 91 9.86 7.14 -33.50
CA ASP A 91 10.54 5.85 -33.32
C ASP A 91 9.62 4.75 -32.73
N PRO A 92 9.69 3.48 -33.21
CA PRO A 92 8.93 2.35 -32.65
C PRO A 92 9.14 2.11 -31.15
N LEU A 93 10.29 2.52 -30.61
CA LEU A 93 10.60 2.48 -29.18
C LEU A 93 9.75 3.46 -28.35
N SER A 94 9.25 4.54 -28.96
CA SER A 94 8.41 5.55 -28.30
C SER A 94 7.01 5.01 -27.98
N THR A 95 6.45 4.19 -28.88
CA THR A 95 5.15 3.52 -28.68
C THR A 95 5.19 2.51 -27.54
N LEU A 96 6.21 1.64 -27.48
CA LEU A 96 6.37 0.65 -26.40
C LEU A 96 6.52 1.31 -25.04
N LEU A 97 7.25 2.41 -25.00
CA LEU A 97 7.42 3.21 -23.80
C LEU A 97 6.11 3.89 -23.35
N GLY A 98 5.33 4.42 -24.29
CA GLY A 98 4.00 4.97 -24.03
C GLY A 98 3.03 3.93 -23.45
N VAL A 99 3.06 2.70 -23.97
CA VAL A 99 2.27 1.58 -23.43
C VAL A 99 2.72 1.22 -22.01
N TYR A 100 4.02 1.10 -21.78
CA TYR A 100 4.58 0.84 -20.45
C TYR A 100 4.18 1.93 -19.43
N LEU A 101 4.19 3.19 -19.86
CA LEU A 101 3.79 4.32 -19.04
C LEU A 101 2.33 4.28 -18.63
N TRP A 102 1.46 4.04 -19.61
CA TRP A 102 0.03 3.87 -19.37
C TRP A 102 -0.24 2.71 -18.43
N ALA A 103 0.39 1.56 -18.64
CA ALA A 103 0.24 0.40 -17.77
C ALA A 103 0.70 0.69 -16.33
N SER A 104 1.83 1.40 -16.18
CA SER A 104 2.35 1.81 -14.88
C SER A 104 1.41 2.80 -14.17
N ALA A 105 0.87 3.77 -14.89
CA ALA A 105 -0.10 4.72 -14.35
C ALA A 105 -1.40 4.04 -13.90
N VAL A 106 -1.90 3.08 -14.67
CA VAL A 106 -3.09 2.28 -14.31
C VAL A 106 -2.81 1.46 -13.04
N TRP A 107 -1.66 0.79 -12.95
CA TRP A 107 -1.27 0.05 -11.75
C TRP A 107 -1.25 0.94 -10.50
N VAL A 108 -0.65 2.13 -10.60
CA VAL A 108 -0.64 3.11 -9.50
C VAL A 108 -2.07 3.50 -9.14
N ALA A 109 -2.90 3.88 -10.11
CA ALA A 109 -4.29 4.28 -9.85
C ALA A 109 -5.09 3.18 -9.14
N LEU A 110 -4.93 1.91 -9.54
CA LEU A 110 -5.60 0.77 -8.94
C LEU A 110 -5.14 0.49 -7.50
N THR A 111 -3.89 0.80 -7.16
CA THR A 111 -3.27 0.44 -5.88
C THR A 111 -3.22 1.59 -4.87
N VAL A 112 -3.40 2.83 -5.32
CA VAL A 112 -3.43 4.01 -4.46
C VAL A 112 -4.55 3.89 -3.42
N VAL A 113 -5.80 3.70 -3.85
CA VAL A 113 -6.93 3.64 -2.90
C VAL A 113 -6.79 2.47 -1.92
N PRO A 114 -6.54 1.22 -2.36
CA PRO A 114 -6.39 0.10 -1.44
C PRO A 114 -5.14 0.23 -0.54
N GLY A 115 -4.05 0.82 -1.05
CA GLY A 115 -2.83 1.09 -0.30
C GLY A 115 -3.08 2.09 0.84
N PHE A 116 -3.81 3.18 0.57
CA PHE A 116 -4.25 4.12 1.59
C PHE A 116 -5.16 3.45 2.62
N THR A 117 -6.11 2.62 2.16
CA THR A 117 -7.02 1.89 3.05
C THR A 117 -6.26 0.98 4.03
N VAL A 118 -5.28 0.21 3.56
CA VAL A 118 -4.50 -0.69 4.44
C VAL A 118 -3.57 0.09 5.37
N ALA A 119 -3.03 1.24 4.95
CA ALA A 119 -2.27 2.12 5.83
C ALA A 119 -3.14 2.71 6.95
N VAL A 120 -4.35 3.17 6.65
CA VAL A 120 -5.33 3.64 7.66
C VAL A 120 -5.66 2.55 8.67
N ARG A 121 -5.96 1.34 8.19
CA ARG A 121 -6.24 0.18 9.06
C ARG A 121 -5.05 -0.22 9.93
N ARG A 122 -3.83 -0.04 9.43
CA ARG A 122 -2.59 -0.28 10.19
C ARG A 122 -2.41 0.74 11.30
N LEU A 123 -2.76 2.00 11.06
CA LEU A 123 -2.74 3.06 12.07
C LEU A 123 -3.79 2.80 13.17
N HIS A 124 -4.99 2.40 12.79
CA HIS A 124 -6.04 1.99 13.73
C HIS A 124 -5.60 0.84 14.65
N ASP A 125 -4.85 -0.14 14.12
CA ASP A 125 -4.31 -1.25 14.89
C ASP A 125 -3.29 -0.79 15.98
N SER A 126 -2.65 0.35 15.77
CA SER A 126 -1.76 0.99 16.75
C SER A 126 -2.46 2.03 17.64
N ASN A 127 -3.80 2.07 17.62
CA ASN A 127 -4.66 3.03 18.30
C ASN A 127 -4.44 4.50 17.86
N LEU A 128 -4.02 4.72 16.61
CA LEU A 128 -3.88 6.05 16.00
C LEU A 128 -5.08 6.34 15.08
N SER A 129 -5.36 7.61 14.84
CA SER A 129 -6.39 8.02 13.88
C SER A 129 -5.93 7.77 12.43
N GLY A 130 -6.85 7.41 11.54
CA GLY A 130 -6.54 7.25 10.11
C GLY A 130 -6.03 8.51 9.42
N TRP A 131 -6.31 9.69 9.99
CA TRP A 131 -5.85 11.00 9.49
C TRP A 131 -4.33 11.14 9.43
N TRP A 132 -3.58 10.39 10.24
CA TRP A 132 -2.12 10.38 10.15
C TRP A 132 -1.62 9.92 8.78
N VAL A 133 -2.44 9.17 8.01
CA VAL A 133 -2.10 8.77 6.63
C VAL A 133 -1.93 9.96 5.69
N LEU A 134 -2.51 11.13 5.99
CA LEU A 134 -2.33 12.34 5.20
C LEU A 134 -0.91 12.89 5.26
N LEU A 135 -0.09 12.44 6.23
CA LEU A 135 1.34 12.75 6.21
C LEU A 135 2.01 12.29 4.91
N ASN A 136 1.47 11.30 4.19
CA ASN A 136 2.01 10.89 2.90
C ASN A 136 1.97 12.02 1.83
N LEU A 137 1.21 13.09 2.05
CA LEU A 137 1.21 14.30 1.22
C LEU A 137 2.42 15.22 1.50
N LEU A 138 3.10 15.02 2.63
CA LEU A 138 4.31 15.73 2.98
C LEU A 138 5.54 14.90 2.55
N PRO A 139 6.61 15.55 2.07
CA PRO A 139 7.77 14.85 1.51
C PRO A 139 8.46 13.88 2.48
N VAL A 140 8.39 14.13 3.79
CA VAL A 140 8.96 13.25 4.84
C VAL A 140 7.91 12.32 5.46
N GLY A 141 6.62 12.56 5.21
CA GLY A 141 5.58 11.87 5.97
C GLY A 141 5.39 10.41 5.59
N GLY A 142 5.82 9.98 4.40
CA GLY A 142 5.92 8.56 4.07
C GLY A 142 6.89 7.80 4.99
N PHE A 143 8.02 8.40 5.34
CA PHE A 143 8.97 7.83 6.30
C PHE A 143 8.39 7.80 7.72
N VAL A 144 7.71 8.87 8.14
CA VAL A 144 7.01 8.89 9.43
C VAL A 144 5.95 7.80 9.50
N LEU A 145 5.18 7.59 8.43
CA LEU A 145 4.19 6.52 8.33
C LEU A 145 4.81 5.13 8.39
N LEU A 146 5.98 4.94 7.79
CA LEU A 146 6.75 3.69 7.91
C LEU A 146 7.10 3.41 9.38
N LEU A 147 7.59 4.41 10.11
CA LEU A 147 7.90 4.28 11.54
C LEU A 147 6.64 4.01 12.38
N LEU A 148 5.53 4.68 12.07
CA LEU A 148 4.25 4.43 12.73
C LEU A 148 3.71 3.03 12.42
N ALA A 149 3.90 2.54 11.20
CA ALA A 149 3.50 1.19 10.78
C ALA A 149 4.32 0.07 11.45
N LEU A 150 5.54 0.37 11.92
CA LEU A 150 6.37 -0.57 12.71
C LEU A 150 5.88 -0.74 14.15
N ARG A 151 5.02 0.16 14.67
CA ARG A 151 4.58 0.13 16.08
C ARG A 151 3.87 -1.16 16.48
N ARG A 152 3.86 -1.51 17.77
CA ARG A 152 3.15 -2.72 18.24
C ARG A 152 1.63 -2.52 18.17
N SER A 153 0.92 -3.59 17.81
CA SER A 153 -0.53 -3.65 17.88
C SER A 153 -0.98 -3.41 19.31
N ARG A 154 -2.05 -2.63 19.47
CA ARG A 154 -2.58 -2.21 20.78
C ARG A 154 -4.02 -2.70 20.94
N PRO A 155 -4.39 -3.35 22.06
CA PRO A 155 -5.77 -3.82 22.28
C PRO A 155 -6.81 -2.71 22.15
N GLU A 156 -6.45 -1.48 22.52
CA GLU A 156 -7.31 -0.29 22.46
C GLU A 156 -7.70 0.07 21.03
N GLY A 157 -6.94 -0.39 20.02
CA GLY A 157 -7.28 -0.22 18.61
C GLY A 157 -8.59 -0.92 18.21
N ALA A 158 -9.10 -1.85 19.02
CA ALA A 158 -10.39 -2.51 18.79
C ALA A 158 -11.57 -1.54 18.68
N ARG A 159 -11.46 -0.31 19.19
CA ARG A 159 -12.49 0.74 19.03
C ARG A 159 -12.74 1.14 17.57
N PHE A 160 -11.82 0.85 16.66
CA PHE A 160 -11.95 1.12 15.23
C PHE A 160 -12.53 -0.06 14.44
N ASP A 161 -12.79 -1.19 15.12
CA ASP A 161 -13.48 -2.33 14.52
C ASP A 161 -14.94 -1.95 14.20
N GLY A 162 -15.44 -2.37 13.04
CA GLY A 162 -16.82 -2.10 12.63
C GLY A 162 -17.82 -3.08 13.22
N ASP A 163 -19.11 -2.77 13.09
CA ASP A 163 -20.23 -3.59 13.60
C ASP A 163 -20.17 -5.06 13.14
N ALA A 164 -19.66 -5.30 11.94
CA ALA A 164 -19.45 -6.65 11.41
C ALA A 164 -18.47 -7.47 12.27
N ALA A 165 -17.36 -6.86 12.72
CA ALA A 165 -16.39 -7.52 13.58
C ALA A 165 -16.97 -7.83 14.97
N LEU A 166 -17.81 -6.93 15.50
CA LEU A 166 -18.51 -7.13 16.76
C LEU A 166 -19.52 -8.29 16.66
N ARG A 167 -20.24 -8.40 15.55
CA ARG A 167 -21.16 -9.51 15.27
C ARG A 167 -20.42 -10.85 15.12
N GLU A 168 -19.29 -10.88 14.41
CA GLU A 168 -18.45 -12.08 14.31
C GLU A 168 -17.97 -12.56 15.68
N ARG A 169 -17.53 -11.63 16.54
CA ARG A 169 -17.14 -11.92 17.92
C ARG A 169 -18.31 -12.48 18.74
N ALA A 170 -19.46 -11.80 18.73
CA ALA A 170 -20.65 -12.24 19.46
C ALA A 170 -21.11 -13.64 19.03
N ALA A 171 -21.09 -13.94 17.73
CA ALA A 171 -21.40 -15.27 17.21
C ALA A 171 -20.34 -16.33 17.59
N GLY A 172 -19.08 -15.92 17.79
CA GLY A 172 -18.04 -16.77 18.34
C GLY A 172 -18.29 -17.14 19.80
N TRP A 173 -18.62 -16.15 20.64
CA TRP A 173 -18.96 -16.37 22.05
C TRP A 173 -20.15 -17.31 22.22
N LEU A 174 -21.24 -17.08 21.49
CA LEU A 174 -22.43 -17.93 21.53
C LEU A 174 -22.14 -19.39 21.14
N ARG A 175 -21.23 -19.61 20.18
CA ARG A 175 -20.83 -20.98 19.80
C ARG A 175 -19.98 -21.66 20.86
N ALA A 176 -19.19 -20.93 21.62
CA ALA A 176 -18.38 -21.47 22.71
C ALA A 176 -19.21 -21.82 23.95
N GLU A 177 -20.36 -21.17 24.14
CA GLU A 177 -21.26 -21.38 25.28
C GLU A 177 -22.24 -22.55 25.08
N VAL A 178 -22.44 -22.96 23.82
CA VAL A 178 -23.34 -24.06 23.42
C VAL A 178 -22.61 -25.41 23.29
N VAL A 179 -21.28 -25.44 23.46
CA VAL A 179 -20.43 -26.64 23.41
C VAL A 179 -19.90 -26.95 24.81
#